data_AF-A0A060BX07-F1
#
_entry.id   AF-A0A060BX07-F1
#
_cell.length_a   1.000
_cell.length_b   1.000
_cell.length_c   1.000
_cell.angle_alpha   90.00
_cell.angle_beta   90.00
_cell.angle_gamma   90.00
#
_symmetry.space_group_name_H-M   'P 1'
#
loop_
_entity.id
_entity.type
_entity.pdbx_description
1 polymer ?
#
loop_
_entity_poly.entity_id
_entity_poly.type
_entity_poly.pdbx_seq_one_letter_code
_entity_poly.pdbx_strand_id
1 'polypeptide(L)'
;MRVEDEYAEPVARSLLVLRALTHRRSGGIVAAPTTSLPEDLGGVRNWDYRFCWLRDAALSLEALLAHGHVDAAVSWREWLLRAIAGDPARLQIMYTITGDRNLPERELVHLPGYESSLPVRIGNGASTQYQAD
;
A
#
# COMPACT_ATOMS: atom_id res chain seq x y z
N MET A 1 -11.10 -14.08 -14.85
CA MET A 1 -11.12 -15.30 -14.01
C MET A 1 -12.58 -15.69 -13.75
N ARG A 2 -12.94 -16.98 -13.79
CA ARG A 2 -14.27 -17.43 -13.35
C ARG A 2 -14.25 -17.56 -11.83
N VAL A 3 -15.28 -17.08 -11.15
CA VAL A 3 -15.47 -17.19 -9.70
C VAL A 3 -16.65 -18.11 -9.48
N GLU A 4 -16.49 -19.08 -8.58
CA GLU A 4 -17.59 -19.96 -8.16
C GLU A 4 -18.59 -19.17 -7.31
N ASP A 5 -19.88 -19.53 -7.39
CA ASP A 5 -20.95 -18.74 -6.78
C ASP A 5 -20.77 -18.54 -5.27
N GLU A 6 -20.20 -19.53 -4.56
CA GLU A 6 -19.93 -19.43 -3.11
C GLU A 6 -18.91 -18.35 -2.73
N TYR A 7 -18.01 -17.97 -3.65
CA TYR A 7 -17.00 -16.93 -3.43
C TYR A 7 -17.35 -15.59 -4.09
N ALA A 8 -18.49 -15.49 -4.78
CA ALA A 8 -18.84 -14.30 -5.55
C ALA A 8 -18.88 -13.03 -4.70
N GLU A 9 -19.51 -13.08 -3.51
CA GLU A 9 -19.61 -11.94 -2.60
C GLU A 9 -18.25 -11.56 -1.98
N PRO A 10 -17.48 -12.50 -1.38
CA PRO A 10 -16.13 -12.20 -0.88
C PRO A 10 -15.21 -11.60 -1.94
N VAL A 11 -15.24 -12.13 -3.17
CA VAL A 11 -14.41 -11.61 -4.27
C VAL A 11 -14.86 -10.21 -4.68
N ALA A 12 -16.17 -9.98 -4.84
CA ALA A 12 -16.69 -8.64 -5.16
C ALA A 12 -16.31 -7.60 -4.08
N ARG A 13 -16.41 -7.97 -2.80
CA ARG A 13 -15.99 -7.11 -1.68
C ARG A 13 -14.49 -6.84 -1.71
N SER A 14 -13.68 -7.84 -2.01
CA SER A 14 -12.22 -7.71 -2.09
C SER A 14 -11.81 -6.78 -3.23
N LEU A 15 -12.39 -6.95 -4.42
CA LEU A 15 -12.17 -6.06 -5.57
C LEU A 15 -12.59 -4.62 -5.26
N LEU A 16 -13.71 -4.41 -4.57
CA LEU A 16 -14.14 -3.10 -4.10
C LEU A 16 -13.11 -2.45 -3.18
N VAL A 17 -12.56 -3.22 -2.21
CA VAL A 17 -11.52 -2.74 -1.31
C VAL A 17 -10.25 -2.38 -2.08
N LEU A 18 -9.74 -3.28 -2.93
CA LEU A 18 -8.54 -3.02 -3.76
C LEU A 18 -8.71 -1.77 -4.62
N ARG A 19 -9.91 -1.58 -5.21
CA ARG A 19 -10.22 -0.37 -5.98
C ARG A 19 -10.24 0.88 -5.10
N ALA A 20 -10.77 0.78 -3.88
CA ALA A 20 -10.79 1.88 -2.91
C ALA A 20 -9.40 2.28 -2.39
N LEU A 21 -8.41 1.37 -2.42
CA LEU A 21 -7.02 1.68 -2.10
C LEU A 21 -6.30 2.48 -3.21
N THR A 22 -6.91 2.60 -4.39
CA THR A 22 -6.37 3.40 -5.50
C THR A 22 -6.73 4.88 -5.35
N HIS A 23 -5.74 5.75 -5.22
CA HIS A 23 -5.95 7.18 -5.18
C HIS A 23 -6.27 7.73 -6.57
N ARG A 24 -7.52 8.15 -6.77
CA ARG A 24 -8.07 8.57 -8.08
C ARG A 24 -7.24 9.64 -8.79
N ARG A 25 -6.62 10.58 -8.07
CA ARG A 25 -5.88 11.70 -8.69
C ARG A 25 -4.45 11.34 -9.06
N SER A 26 -3.74 10.61 -8.20
CA SER A 26 -2.33 10.31 -8.42
C SER A 26 -2.11 8.98 -9.14
N GLY A 27 -3.04 8.03 -9.01
CA GLY A 27 -2.89 6.65 -9.49
C GLY A 27 -2.15 5.72 -8.51
N GLY A 28 -1.63 6.25 -7.39
CA GLY A 28 -0.96 5.45 -6.37
C GLY A 28 -1.92 4.51 -5.64
N ILE A 29 -1.45 3.31 -5.30
CA ILE A 29 -2.22 2.28 -4.59
C ILE A 29 -1.54 2.05 -3.25
N VAL A 30 -2.22 2.38 -2.15
CA VAL A 30 -1.64 2.18 -0.80
C VAL A 30 -1.77 0.73 -0.34
N ALA A 31 -0.83 0.26 0.48
CA ALA A 31 -0.90 -1.08 1.06
C ALA A 31 -2.14 -1.24 1.96
N ALA A 32 -2.41 -0.26 2.82
CA ALA A 32 -3.66 -0.17 3.58
C ALA A 32 -3.98 1.27 4.02
N PRO A 33 -5.24 1.61 4.31
CA PRO A 33 -5.63 2.95 4.77
C PRO A 33 -5.47 3.10 6.28
N THR A 34 -4.46 2.46 6.87
CA THR A 34 -4.26 2.32 8.31
C THR A 34 -2.82 2.66 8.70
N THR A 35 -2.65 3.10 9.94
CA THR A 35 -1.34 3.33 10.54
C THR A 35 -1.36 2.84 11.97
N SER A 36 -0.26 2.23 12.41
CA SER A 36 -0.08 1.79 13.80
C SER A 36 -1.12 0.80 14.33
N LEU A 37 -1.82 0.09 13.45
CA LEU A 37 -2.56 -1.08 13.87
C LEU A 37 -1.57 -2.24 14.06
N PRO A 38 -1.64 -2.95 15.19
CA PRO A 38 -0.72 -4.03 15.47
C PRO A 38 -1.00 -5.25 14.60
N GLU A 39 0.05 -5.89 14.07
CA GLU A 39 -0.06 -7.25 13.51
C GLU A 39 -0.51 -8.26 14.58
N ASP A 40 -0.01 -8.11 15.81
CA ASP A 40 -0.40 -8.87 17.00
C ASP A 40 -0.64 -7.91 18.17
N LEU A 41 -1.76 -8.05 18.90
CA LEU A 41 -2.08 -7.18 20.05
C LEU A 41 -0.93 -7.14 21.07
N GLY A 42 -0.51 -5.93 21.45
CA GLY A 42 0.65 -5.70 22.33
C GLY A 42 2.02 -5.83 21.64
N GLY A 43 2.05 -6.24 20.37
CA GLY A 43 3.25 -6.36 19.57
C GLY A 43 3.81 -5.01 19.09
N VAL A 44 5.03 -5.07 18.55
CA VAL A 44 5.77 -3.89 18.07
C VAL A 44 5.63 -3.66 16.55
N ARG A 45 4.96 -4.55 15.83
CA ARG A 45 4.80 -4.49 14.36
C ARG A 45 3.58 -3.66 14.00
N ASN A 46 3.67 -2.36 14.28
CA ASN A 46 2.57 -1.40 14.19
C ASN A 46 2.89 -0.38 13.09
N TRP A 47 3.12 -0.84 11.86
CA TRP A 47 3.63 0.03 10.78
C TRP A 47 2.59 1.01 10.24
N ASP A 48 3.06 2.04 9.55
CA ASP A 48 2.23 2.91 8.72
C ASP A 48 2.15 2.32 7.30
N TYR A 49 0.95 1.87 6.92
CA TYR A 49 0.70 1.19 5.66
C TYR A 49 0.11 2.10 4.58
N ARG A 50 0.00 3.41 4.84
CA ARG A 50 -0.60 4.40 3.93
C ARG A 50 0.30 4.80 2.75
N PHE A 51 1.32 4.00 2.45
CA PHE A 51 2.30 4.23 1.39
C PHE A 51 2.07 3.27 0.22
N CYS A 52 2.50 3.70 -0.97
CA CYS A 52 2.47 2.87 -2.17
C CYS A 52 3.70 1.98 -2.19
N TRP A 53 3.57 0.76 -1.69
CA TRP A 53 4.60 -0.28 -1.81
C TRP A 53 4.49 -0.91 -3.21
N LEU A 54 5.62 -1.01 -3.92
CA LEU A 54 5.61 -1.48 -5.31
C LEU A 54 5.06 -2.91 -5.44
N ARG A 55 5.45 -3.80 -4.52
CA ARG A 55 4.98 -5.19 -4.45
C ARG A 55 3.47 -5.26 -4.22
N ASP A 56 2.97 -4.61 -3.17
CA ASP A 56 1.54 -4.62 -2.79
C ASP A 56 0.65 -4.02 -3.90
N ALA A 57 1.13 -2.96 -4.55
CA ALA A 57 0.43 -2.38 -5.69
C ALA A 57 0.40 -3.34 -6.89
N ALA A 58 1.50 -4.04 -7.19
CA ALA A 58 1.55 -5.03 -8.25
C ALA A 58 0.59 -6.20 -8.00
N LEU A 59 0.55 -6.74 -6.78
CA LEU A 59 -0.40 -7.80 -6.39
C LEU A 59 -1.86 -7.34 -6.49
N SER A 60 -2.15 -6.11 -6.06
CA SER A 60 -3.48 -5.51 -6.19
C SER A 60 -3.90 -5.39 -7.65
N LEU A 61 -2.97 -4.97 -8.52
CA LEU A 61 -3.22 -4.85 -9.96
C LEU A 61 -3.42 -6.20 -10.64
N GLU A 62 -2.67 -7.23 -10.26
CA GLU A 62 -2.86 -8.57 -10.78
C GLU A 62 -4.30 -9.06 -10.56
N ALA A 63 -4.81 -8.91 -9.32
CA ALA A 63 -6.18 -9.26 -8.99
C ALA A 63 -7.21 -8.43 -9.78
N LEU A 64 -7.01 -7.11 -9.86
CA LEU A 64 -7.90 -6.20 -10.60
C LEU A 64 -7.93 -6.53 -12.11
N LEU A 65 -6.76 -6.79 -12.71
CA LEU A 65 -6.62 -7.15 -14.13
C LEU A 65 -7.25 -8.51 -14.44
N ALA A 66 -7.08 -9.50 -13.56
CA ALA A 66 -7.73 -10.81 -13.70
C ALA A 66 -9.26 -10.72 -13.75
N HIS A 67 -9.84 -9.61 -13.28
CA HIS A 67 -11.26 -9.27 -13.28
C HIS A 67 -11.66 -8.15 -14.25
N GLY A 68 -10.76 -7.70 -15.12
CA GLY A 68 -11.07 -6.72 -16.18
C GLY A 68 -11.02 -5.25 -15.76
N HIS A 69 -10.54 -4.94 -14.56
CA HIS A 69 -10.38 -3.56 -14.07
C HIS A 69 -9.05 -2.94 -14.54
N VAL A 70 -8.98 -2.61 -15.83
CA VAL A 70 -7.76 -2.12 -16.51
C VAL A 70 -7.39 -0.66 -16.20
N ASP A 71 -8.37 0.14 -15.76
CA ASP A 71 -8.22 1.57 -15.49
C ASP A 71 -7.28 1.85 -14.30
N ALA A 72 -7.29 0.98 -13.29
CA ALA A 72 -6.34 1.01 -12.18
C ALA A 72 -4.90 0.81 -12.66
N ALA A 73 -4.67 -0.15 -13.56
CA ALA A 73 -3.34 -0.46 -14.09
C ALA A 73 -2.75 0.68 -14.92
N VAL A 74 -3.56 1.31 -15.77
CA VAL A 74 -3.12 2.49 -16.55
C VAL A 74 -2.73 3.63 -15.60
N SER A 75 -3.59 3.93 -14.62
CA SER A 75 -3.33 5.02 -13.67
C SER A 75 -2.07 4.79 -12.83
N TRP A 76 -1.86 3.55 -12.38
CA TRP A 76 -0.70 3.18 -11.60
C TRP A 76 0.59 3.16 -12.44
N ARG A 77 0.55 2.73 -13.71
CA ARG A 77 1.71 2.83 -14.61
C ARG A 77 2.17 4.27 -14.76
N GLU A 78 1.24 5.19 -15.00
CA GLU A 78 1.56 6.62 -15.09
C GLU A 78 2.10 7.17 -13.76
N TRP A 79 1.58 6.69 -12.63
CA TRP A 79 2.12 7.00 -11.31
C TRP A 79 3.56 6.50 -11.15
N LEU A 80 3.84 5.25 -11.51
CA LEU A 80 5.16 4.62 -11.38
C LEU A 80 6.21 5.40 -12.18
N LEU A 81 5.91 5.72 -13.44
CA LEU A 81 6.82 6.48 -14.30
C LEU A 81 7.18 7.84 -13.71
N ARG A 82 6.22 8.53 -13.08
CA ARG A 82 6.47 9.78 -12.35
C ARG A 82 7.30 9.56 -11.08
N ALA A 83 6.96 8.56 -10.27
CA ALA A 83 7.63 8.29 -8.99
C ALA A 83 9.12 7.94 -9.17
N ILE A 84 9.45 7.14 -10.19
CA ILE A 84 10.84 6.72 -10.45
C ILE A 84 11.64 7.77 -11.23
N ALA A 85 10.99 8.83 -11.74
CA ALA A 85 11.59 9.91 -12.53
C ALA A 85 12.49 9.41 -13.70
N GLY A 86 12.22 8.22 -14.21
CA GLY A 86 13.00 7.57 -15.26
C GLY A 86 14.40 7.07 -14.86
N ASP A 87 14.73 7.01 -13.57
CA ASP A 87 16.01 6.45 -13.08
C ASP A 87 15.78 5.15 -12.28
N PRO A 88 15.87 3.97 -12.94
CA PRO A 88 15.71 2.68 -12.28
C PRO A 88 16.77 2.42 -11.19
N ALA A 89 17.94 3.04 -11.26
CA ALA A 89 18.99 2.85 -10.26
C ALA A 89 18.64 3.49 -8.91
N ARG A 90 17.59 4.32 -8.88
CA ARG A 90 17.05 4.95 -7.66
C ARG A 90 15.69 4.39 -7.28
N LEU A 91 15.35 3.17 -7.66
CA LEU A 91 14.10 2.56 -7.24
C LEU A 91 14.09 2.40 -5.70
N GLN A 92 13.07 2.95 -5.04
CA GLN A 92 12.72 2.60 -3.66
C GLN A 92 11.59 1.57 -3.67
N ILE A 93 11.51 0.78 -2.60
CA ILE A 93 10.48 -0.25 -2.44
C ILE A 93 9.09 0.35 -2.23
N MET A 94 9.01 1.59 -1.75
CA MET A 94 7.77 2.30 -1.49
C MET A 94 7.92 3.82 -1.63
N TYR A 95 6.79 4.51 -1.83
CA TYR A 95 6.69 5.95 -2.01
C TYR A 95 5.44 6.50 -1.33
N THR A 96 5.32 7.83 -1.20
CA THR A 96 4.04 8.45 -0.85
C THR A 96 2.99 8.12 -1.91
N ILE A 97 1.72 8.30 -1.57
CA ILE A 97 0.61 8.12 -2.52
C ILE A 97 0.74 9.02 -3.77
N THR A 98 1.51 10.11 -3.68
CA THR A 98 1.83 11.04 -4.77
C THR A 98 3.15 10.74 -5.49
N GLY A 99 3.96 9.80 -5.00
CA GLY A 99 5.24 9.38 -5.60
C GLY A 99 6.49 10.01 -4.97
N ASP A 100 6.35 10.71 -3.83
CA ASP A 100 7.49 11.29 -3.11
C ASP A 100 8.27 10.21 -2.35
N ARG A 101 9.56 10.50 -2.16
CA ARG A 101 10.58 9.57 -1.67
C ARG A 101 10.86 9.67 -0.16
N ASN A 102 10.52 10.82 0.41
CA ASN A 102 10.86 11.14 1.80
C ASN A 102 9.77 10.62 2.75
N LEU A 103 10.03 9.48 3.40
CA LEU A 103 9.11 8.80 4.30
C LEU A 103 9.65 8.71 5.73
N PRO A 104 9.96 9.84 6.40
CA PRO A 104 10.62 9.82 7.70
C PRO A 104 9.72 9.13 8.74
N GLU A 105 10.23 8.06 9.33
CA GLU A 105 9.55 7.38 10.41
C GLU A 105 9.72 8.13 11.73
N ARG A 106 8.64 8.25 12.50
CA ARG A 106 8.68 8.79 13.87
C ARG A 106 7.63 8.14 14.74
N GLU A 107 7.97 7.98 16.02
CA GLU A 107 7.05 7.50 17.04
C GLU A 107 6.24 8.66 17.65
N LEU A 108 4.98 8.40 17.96
CA LEU A 108 4.04 9.32 18.59
C LEU A 108 3.81 8.89 20.04
N VAL A 109 4.79 9.13 20.90
CA VAL A 109 4.81 8.68 22.31
C VAL A 109 3.68 9.20 23.20
N HIS A 110 2.92 10.18 22.72
CA HIS A 110 1.78 10.76 23.43
C HIS A 110 0.45 10.02 23.15
N LEU A 111 0.44 9.07 22.20
CA LEU A 111 -0.75 8.28 21.87
C LEU A 111 -0.70 6.93 22.59
N PRO A 112 -1.82 6.45 23.13
CA PRO A 112 -1.86 5.20 23.89
C PRO A 112 -1.72 3.95 23.01
N GLY A 113 -1.91 4.08 21.69
CA GLY A 113 -1.95 2.95 20.76
C GLY A 113 -3.28 2.21 20.78
N TYR A 114 -3.56 1.47 19.70
CA TYR A 114 -4.75 0.62 19.61
C TYR A 114 -4.59 -0.57 20.56
N GLU A 115 -5.56 -0.80 21.45
CA GLU A 115 -5.50 -1.86 22.47
C GLU A 115 -4.19 -1.81 23.28
N SER A 116 -3.73 -0.59 23.61
CA SER A 116 -2.46 -0.34 24.31
C SER A 116 -1.20 -0.84 23.58
N SER A 117 -1.29 -1.11 22.27
CA SER A 117 -0.17 -1.61 21.47
C SER A 117 0.77 -0.48 21.07
N LEU A 118 2.04 -0.61 21.45
CA LEU A 118 3.10 0.38 21.21
C LEU A 118 4.24 -0.22 20.37
N PRO A 119 4.97 0.60 19.61
CA PRO A 119 4.81 2.05 19.48
C PRO A 119 3.70 2.43 18.50
N VAL A 120 3.18 3.66 18.63
CA VAL A 120 2.44 4.32 17.56
C VAL A 120 3.46 5.03 16.68
N ARG A 121 3.49 4.74 15.39
CA ARG A 121 4.45 5.32 14.44
C ARG A 121 3.77 5.78 13.16
N ILE A 122 4.31 6.85 12.58
CA ILE A 122 3.93 7.33 11.25
C ILE A 122 5.18 7.46 10.39
N GLY A 123 5.00 7.40 9.06
CA GLY A 123 6.14 7.22 8.16
C GLY A 123 6.59 5.76 8.12
N ASN A 124 7.61 5.46 7.31
CA ASN A 124 8.04 4.08 7.14
C ASN A 124 9.54 4.00 6.83
N GLY A 125 10.28 3.47 7.81
CA GLY A 125 11.73 3.34 7.76
C GLY A 125 12.22 2.31 6.75
N ALA A 126 11.34 1.46 6.20
CA ALA A 126 11.74 0.51 5.18
C ALA A 126 11.98 1.16 3.79
N SER A 127 11.66 2.45 3.61
CA SER A 127 11.92 3.19 2.37
C SER A 127 13.39 3.22 1.91
N THR A 128 14.34 2.96 2.81
CA THR A 128 15.78 2.85 2.51
C THR A 128 16.26 1.41 2.36
N GLN A 129 15.39 0.42 2.57
CA GLN A 129 15.72 -0.99 2.43
C GLN A 129 15.62 -1.41 0.96
N TYR A 130 16.45 -2.37 0.57
CA TYR A 130 16.33 -3.05 -0.72
C TYR A 130 15.53 -4.35 -0.52
N GLN A 131 14.47 -4.53 -1.31
CA GLN A 131 13.67 -5.76 -1.39
C GLN A 131 13.59 -6.15 -2.87
N ALA A 132 13.93 -7.40 -3.19
CA ALA A 132 14.09 -7.89 -4.56
C ALA A 132 12.99 -8.87 -4.99
N ASP A 133 12.07 -9.17 -4.07
CA ASP A 133 10.93 -10.09 -4.21
C ASP A 133 9.70 -9.41 -4.81
#